data_AF-A0A0S3TWG7-F1
#
_entry.id   AF-A0A0S3TWG7-F1
#
_cell.length_a   1.000
_cell.length_b   1.000
_cell.length_c   1.000
_cell.angle_alpha   90.00
_cell.angle_beta   90.00
_cell.angle_gamma   90.00
#
_symmetry.space_group_name_H-M   'P 1'
#
loop_
_entity.id
_entity.type
_entity.pdbx_description
1 polymer ?
#
loop_
_entity_poly.entity_id
_entity_poly.type
_entity_poly.pdbx_seq_one_letter_code
_entity_poly.pdbx_strand_id
1 'polypeptide(L)'
;MQITIDLPQDLQTHLIEQAQQLNLSIETLILQSLQERFQSPDPDETPTEVVIEGIHQGLHEASTGQTIPLSQMWDGIDAECSVMPSF
;
A
#
# COMPACT_ATOMS: atom_id res chain seq x y z
N MET A 1 -5.95 22.48 21.32
CA MET A 1 -5.53 21.44 22.30
C MET A 1 -4.04 21.27 22.13
N GLN A 2 -3.25 21.28 23.21
CA GLN A 2 -1.81 21.00 23.17
C GLN A 2 -1.57 19.66 23.83
N ILE A 3 -0.79 18.80 23.19
CA ILE A 3 -0.40 17.48 23.69
C ILE A 3 1.11 17.54 23.92
N THR A 4 1.54 17.29 25.15
CA THR A 4 2.97 17.21 25.50
C THR A 4 3.36 15.75 25.57
N ILE A 5 4.35 15.35 24.75
CA ILE A 5 4.85 13.98 24.67
C ILE A 5 6.34 14.04 24.97
N ASP A 6 6.79 13.32 25.99
CA ASP A 6 8.21 13.14 26.25
C ASP A 6 8.77 12.09 25.30
N LEU A 7 9.51 12.54 24.29
CA LEU A 7 10.18 11.66 23.33
C LEU A 7 11.65 11.45 23.73
N PRO A 8 12.17 10.21 23.65
CA PRO A 8 13.59 9.96 23.79
C PRO A 8 14.39 10.67 22.68
N GLN A 9 15.60 11.14 23.01
CA GLN A 9 16.39 12.00 22.13
C GLN A 9 16.69 11.35 20.77
N ASP A 10 17.03 10.06 20.75
CA ASP A 10 17.32 9.33 19.51
C ASP A 10 16.11 9.35 18.55
N LEU A 11 14.91 9.19 19.10
CA LEU A 11 13.66 9.19 18.32
C LEU A 11 13.37 10.60 17.80
N GLN A 12 13.60 11.63 18.61
CA GLN A 12 13.47 13.01 18.17
C GLN A 12 14.38 13.34 16.98
N THR A 13 15.65 12.90 17.03
CA THR A 13 16.60 13.09 15.93
C THR A 13 16.13 12.40 14.65
N HIS A 14 15.71 11.14 14.76
CA HIS A 14 15.19 10.40 13.60
C HIS A 14 13.95 11.08 12.97
N LEU A 15 13.03 11.58 13.78
CA LEU A 15 11.84 12.29 13.27
C LEU A 15 12.19 13.59 12.57
N ILE A 16 13.18 14.33 13.08
CA ILE A 16 13.69 15.55 12.42
C ILE A 16 14.25 15.21 11.04
N GLU A 17 15.06 14.15 10.96
CA GLU A 17 15.65 13.70 9.70
C GLU A 17 14.57 13.26 8.69
N GLN A 18 13.59 12.47 9.14
CA GLN A 18 12.48 12.04 8.30
C GLN A 18 11.63 13.22 7.81
N ALA A 19 11.35 14.19 8.69
CA ALA A 19 10.60 15.39 8.34
C ALA A 19 11.33 16.22 7.26
N GLN A 20 12.67 16.32 7.34
CA GLN A 20 13.48 16.98 6.32
C GLN A 20 13.44 16.24 4.98
N GLN A 21 13.55 14.91 4.99
CA GLN A 21 13.50 14.10 3.76
C GLN A 21 12.16 14.20 3.04
N LEU A 22 11.07 14.23 3.80
CA LEU A 22 9.70 14.33 3.28
C LEU A 22 9.26 15.78 3.06
N ASN A 23 10.09 16.76 3.44
CA ASN A 23 9.79 18.18 3.42
C ASN A 23 8.48 18.52 4.16
N LEU A 24 8.27 17.88 5.31
CA LEU A 24 7.13 18.02 6.22
C LEU A 24 7.57 18.68 7.53
N SER A 25 6.60 19.20 8.28
CA SER A 25 6.87 19.61 9.66
C SER A 25 6.89 18.38 10.57
N ILE A 26 7.68 18.44 11.64
CA ILE A 26 7.73 17.38 12.66
C ILE A 26 6.35 17.15 13.28
N GLU A 27 5.58 18.22 13.51
CA GLU A 27 4.22 18.12 14.06
C GLU A 27 3.30 17.33 13.13
N THR A 28 3.34 17.59 11.82
CA THR A 28 2.55 16.84 10.83
C THR A 28 2.94 15.37 10.81
N LEU A 29 4.24 15.08 10.85
CA LEU A 29 4.73 13.69 10.83
C LEU A 29 4.35 12.91 12.11
N ILE A 30 4.38 13.56 13.27
CA ILE A 30 3.91 12.98 14.54
C ILE A 30 2.41 12.70 14.47
N LEU A 31 1.61 13.66 14.01
CA LEU A 31 0.16 13.49 13.89
C LEU A 31 -0.21 12.37 12.91
N GLN A 32 0.47 12.29 11.76
CA GLN A 32 0.26 11.23 10.78
C GLN A 32 0.62 9.85 11.35
N SER A 33 1.77 9.74 12.03
CA SER A 33 2.19 8.49 12.67
C SER A 33 1.16 8.02 13.70
N LEU A 34 0.64 8.94 14.52
CA LEU A 34 -0.43 8.63 15.48
C LEU A 34 -1.72 8.23 14.77
N GLN A 35 -2.10 8.94 13.70
CA GLN A 35 -3.26 8.61 12.91
C GLN A 35 -3.17 7.18 12.35
N GLU A 36 -2.05 6.81 11.73
CA GLU A 36 -1.83 5.45 11.20
C GLU A 36 -1.93 4.37 12.28
N ARG A 37 -1.50 4.66 13.52
CA ARG A 37 -1.62 3.69 14.63
C ARG A 37 -3.04 3.52 15.14
N PHE A 38 -3.86 4.57 15.08
CA PHE A 38 -5.23 4.59 15.59
C PHE A 38 -6.29 4.48 14.48
N GLN A 39 -5.86 4.42 13.22
CA GLN A 39 -6.73 4.09 12.11
C GLN A 39 -7.24 2.67 12.31
N SER A 40 -8.56 2.54 12.34
CA SER A 40 -9.20 1.23 12.22
C SER A 40 -8.73 0.61 10.89
N PRO A 41 -8.39 -0.69 10.87
CA PRO A 41 -8.06 -1.37 9.62
C PRO A 41 -9.20 -1.15 8.65
N ASP A 42 -8.87 -0.65 7.45
CA ASP A 42 -9.85 -0.48 6.39
C ASP A 42 -10.38 -1.89 6.03
N PRO A 43 -11.70 -2.14 6.12
CA PRO A 43 -12.27 -3.45 5.83
C PRO A 43 -12.04 -3.89 4.38
N ASP A 44 -11.73 -2.96 3.47
CA ASP A 44 -11.42 -3.22 2.07
C ASP A 44 -9.91 -3.40 1.82
N GLU A 45 -9.05 -3.13 2.81
CA GLU A 45 -7.62 -3.32 2.69
C GLU A 45 -7.25 -4.80 2.87
N THR A 46 -6.57 -5.35 1.86
CA THR A 46 -6.02 -6.70 1.95
C THR A 46 -4.86 -6.71 2.94
N PRO A 47 -4.85 -7.60 3.94
CA PRO A 47 -3.76 -7.67 4.91
C PRO A 47 -2.40 -7.79 4.23
N THR A 48 -1.40 -7.10 4.78
CA THR A 48 -0.04 -7.07 4.19
C THR A 48 0.52 -8.48 3.99
N GLU A 49 0.27 -9.39 4.93
CA GLU A 49 0.69 -10.79 4.83
C GLU A 49 0.13 -11.49 3.58
N VAL A 50 -1.15 -11.27 3.27
CA VAL A 50 -1.82 -11.85 2.10
C VAL A 50 -1.23 -11.29 0.80
N VAL A 51 -0.94 -9.99 0.76
CA VAL A 51 -0.28 -9.35 -0.39
C VAL A 51 1.12 -9.91 -0.59
N ILE A 52 1.90 -10.07 0.49
CA ILE A 52 3.25 -10.63 0.44
C ILE A 52 3.20 -12.07 -0.09
N GLU A 53 2.32 -12.92 0.44
CA GLU A 53 2.17 -14.30 -0.04
C GLU A 53 1.83 -14.36 -1.53
N GLY A 54 0.92 -13.51 -2.01
CA GLY A 54 0.58 -13.40 -3.42
C GLY A 54 1.77 -13.00 -4.30
N ILE A 55 2.60 -12.05 -3.86
CA ILE A 55 3.83 -11.64 -4.57
C ILE A 55 4.84 -12.79 -4.65
N HIS A 56 5.06 -13.48 -3.53
CA HIS A 56 5.97 -14.63 -3.48
C HIS A 56 5.52 -15.75 -4.43
N GLN A 57 4.21 -16.04 -4.46
CA GLN A 57 3.64 -17.02 -5.36
C GLN A 57 3.78 -16.60 -6.84
N GLY A 58 3.43 -15.37 -7.19
CA GLY A 58 3.54 -14.89 -8.57
C GLY A 58 4.98 -14.90 -9.09
N LEU A 59 5.95 -14.56 -8.23
CA LEU A 59 7.38 -14.66 -8.57
C LEU A 59 7.81 -16.11 -8.78
N HIS A 60 7.33 -17.04 -7.94
CA HIS A 60 7.61 -18.47 -8.10
C HIS A 60 7.04 -19.00 -9.42
N GLU A 61 5.79 -18.67 -9.76
CA GLU A 61 5.13 -19.06 -11.01
C GLU A 61 5.88 -18.51 -12.24
N ALA A 62 6.26 -17.23 -12.19
CA ALA A 62 7.09 -16.62 -13.25
C ALA A 62 8.44 -17.31 -13.41
N SER A 63 9.12 -17.63 -12.30
CA SER A 63 10.43 -18.28 -12.34
C SER A 63 10.39 -19.73 -12.84
N THR A 64 9.26 -20.42 -12.65
CA THR A 64 9.04 -21.82 -13.03
C THR A 64 8.36 -21.96 -14.40
N GLY A 65 8.03 -20.85 -15.06
CA GLY A 65 7.33 -20.84 -16.35
C GLY A 65 5.85 -21.23 -16.25
N GLN A 66 5.27 -21.23 -15.05
CA GLN A 66 3.84 -21.46 -14.80
C GLN A 66 3.04 -20.18 -15.03
N THR A 67 3.28 -19.50 -16.15
CA THR A 67 2.61 -18.25 -16.54
C THR A 67 2.05 -18.37 -17.95
N ILE A 68 0.95 -17.68 -18.22
CA ILE A 68 0.43 -17.56 -19.58
C ILE A 68 1.02 -16.32 -20.27
N PRO A 69 1.22 -16.34 -21.59
CA PRO A 69 1.58 -15.15 -22.36
C PRO A 69 0.54 -14.06 -22.18
N LEU A 70 0.98 -12.79 -22.10
CA LEU A 70 0.07 -11.65 -21.95
C LEU A 70 -1.00 -11.58 -23.05
N SER A 71 -0.64 -11.99 -24.28
CA SER A 71 -1.58 -12.07 -25.41
C SER A 71 -2.67 -13.11 -25.22
N GLN A 72 -2.44 -14.13 -24.39
CA GLN A 72 -3.41 -15.18 -24.04
C GLN A 72 -4.16 -14.88 -22.74
N MET A 73 -3.74 -13.90 -21.95
CA MET A 73 -4.45 -13.52 -20.71
C MET A 73 -5.86 -12.98 -20.98
N TRP A 74 -6.07 -12.39 -22.15
CA TRP A 74 -7.36 -11.89 -22.61
C TRP A 74 -8.25 -12.98 -23.24
N ASP A 75 -7.71 -14.18 -23.48
CA ASP A 75 -8.43 -15.30 -24.10
C ASP A 75 -9.24 -16.03 -23.01
N GLY A 76 -10.52 -15.66 -22.85
CA GLY A 76 -11.43 -16.23 -21.85
C GLY A 76 -11.96 -15.25 -20.79
N ILE A 77 -11.43 -14.03 -20.74
CA ILE A 77 -12.16 -12.89 -20.18
C ILE A 77 -13.07 -12.43 -21.31
N ASP A 78 -14.33 -12.86 -21.28
CA ASP A 78 -15.26 -12.65 -22.39
C ASP A 78 -15.26 -11.18 -22.81
N ALA A 79 -14.74 -10.91 -24.01
CA ALA A 79 -14.77 -9.60 -24.64
C ALA A 79 -16.20 -9.30 -25.17
N GLU A 80 -17.23 -9.78 -24.48
CA GLU A 80 -18.59 -9.30 -24.61
C GLU A 80 -18.67 -7.88 -24.02
N CYS A 81 -18.02 -6.94 -24.70
CA CYS A 81 -18.61 -5.62 -24.87
C CYS A 81 -19.94 -5.84 -25.62
N SER A 82 -20.96 -6.29 -24.88
CA SER A 82 -22.33 -6.32 -25.36
C SER A 82 -22.64 -4.90 -25.79
N VAL A 83 -22.78 -4.75 -27.11
CA VAL A 83 -23.15 -3.53 -27.80
C VAL A 83 -24.27 -2.84 -27.01
N MET A 84 -23.94 -1.74 -26.33
CA MET A 84 -24.97 -0.82 -25.84
C MET A 84 -25.78 -0.41 -27.08
N PRO A 85 -27.12 -0.57 -27.08
CA PRO A 85 -27.91 -0.09 -28.19
C PRO A 85 -27.74 1.43 -28.25
N SER A 86 -27.33 1.93 -29.41
CA SER A 86 -27.35 3.35 -29.73
C SER A 86 -28.78 3.87 -29.50
N PHE A 87 -28.91 4.87 -28.63
CA PHE A 87 -30.15 5.62 -28.42
C PHE A 87 -30.56 6.41 -29.68
#